data_AF-A8Y2D6-F1
#
_entry.id   AF-A8Y2D6-F1
#
_cell.length_a   1.000
_cell.length_b   1.000
_cell.length_c   1.000
_cell.angle_alpha   90.00
_cell.angle_beta   90.00
_cell.angle_gamma   90.00
#
_symmetry.space_group_name_H-M   'P 1'
#
loop_
_entity.id
_entity.type
_entity.pdbx_description
1 polymer ?
#
loop_
_entity_poly.entity_id
_entity_poly.type
_entity_poly.pdbx_seq_one_letter_code
_entity_poly.pdbx_strand_id
1 'polypeptide(L)'
;MDKIVTLKSLKELAILKSAEAFQKSQIQIPAGKLTNEENNELFEQIPAHFSAENSDRMIENFNLTRLILNSRDLKPDLLKISHSMNLEDFELNLKKEVTPFGGVTKFDLPTALLQCLNPETRQKLRTLKIEASTHRFVRGWAQQLCQLVPNLQSLSIHDFPIAKYEFRTICSSLKFLTTLEISRMEIPTLNGISKLQNLKNLIMNSINCLNFEDLFNLRNLEYLDLSALRSMFHSDDDLDLSRQAVEVYVTFMFHETVTLSSSATAAASSDAVMPDGDCVATWNVPLHAKVHRIEFEHGTTTGKRVIRVDGKLGDMKCNINVEALGTFAYEYSLDVNGKTFNKFKEEQNKKLHSWETTIAGNDWRVVLDKETMEIWANGCNINTAVQTGVIHTLFINGTQIPSMAELAAVASS
;
A
#
# COMPACT_ATOMS: atom_id res chain seq x y z
N MET A 1 -4.37 36.29 19.75
CA MET A 1 -4.28 35.78 18.36
C MET A 1 -5.69 35.46 17.94
N ASP A 2 -6.30 36.35 17.15
CA ASP A 2 -7.61 36.07 16.56
C ASP A 2 -7.44 34.90 15.59
N LYS A 3 -8.22 33.83 15.80
CA LYS A 3 -8.30 32.72 14.84
C LYS A 3 -8.81 33.31 13.54
N ILE A 4 -7.97 33.33 12.51
CA ILE A 4 -8.41 33.57 11.14
C ILE A 4 -9.43 32.47 10.83
N VAL A 5 -10.71 32.82 10.83
CA VAL A 5 -11.78 31.89 10.45
C VAL A 5 -11.84 31.90 8.94
N THR A 6 -11.41 30.81 8.32
CA THR A 6 -11.61 30.59 6.89
C THR A 6 -13.11 30.57 6.60
N LEU A 7 -13.56 31.41 5.67
CA LEU A 7 -14.97 31.46 5.29
C LEU A 7 -15.36 30.13 4.64
N LYS A 8 -16.42 29.49 5.13
CA LYS A 8 -17.00 28.31 4.48
C LYS A 8 -17.61 28.70 3.13
N SER A 9 -17.66 27.75 2.19
CA SER A 9 -18.33 27.98 0.91
C SER A 9 -19.83 28.22 1.12
N LEU A 10 -20.47 28.94 0.19
CA LEU A 10 -21.93 29.14 0.25
C LEU A 10 -22.69 27.81 0.25
N LYS A 11 -22.17 26.79 -0.47
CA LYS A 11 -22.72 25.43 -0.47
C LYS A 11 -22.70 24.82 0.95
N GLU A 12 -21.55 24.84 1.60
CA GLU A 12 -21.40 24.31 2.97
C GLU A 12 -22.31 25.03 3.96
N LEU A 13 -22.41 26.36 3.87
CA LEU A 13 -23.30 27.14 4.74
C LEU A 13 -24.77 26.79 4.52
N ALA A 14 -25.19 26.60 3.26
CA ALA A 14 -26.55 26.20 2.94
C ALA A 14 -26.89 24.81 3.49
N ILE A 15 -25.98 23.84 3.38
CA ILE A 15 -26.15 22.48 3.93
C ILE A 15 -26.26 22.54 5.45
N LEU A 16 -25.36 23.25 6.14
CA LEU A 16 -25.40 23.42 7.59
C LEU A 16 -26.72 24.02 8.06
N LYS A 17 -27.17 25.10 7.41
CA LYS A 17 -28.44 25.76 7.74
C LYS A 17 -29.64 24.86 7.47
N SER A 18 -29.58 24.04 6.43
CA SER A 18 -30.63 23.08 6.09
C SER A 18 -30.70 21.95 7.13
N ALA A 19 -29.55 21.44 7.58
CA ALA A 19 -29.51 20.44 8.65
C ALA A 19 -30.10 20.99 9.97
N GLU A 20 -29.73 22.21 10.36
CA GLU A 20 -30.31 22.89 11.53
C GLU A 20 -31.83 23.06 11.41
N ALA A 21 -32.32 23.47 10.24
CA ALA A 21 -33.75 23.65 9.99
C ALA A 21 -34.50 22.31 10.00
N PHE A 22 -33.92 21.25 9.42
CA PHE A 22 -34.50 19.90 9.42
C PHE A 22 -34.58 19.32 10.85
N GLN A 23 -33.55 19.54 11.67
CA GLN A 23 -33.56 19.12 13.07
C GLN A 23 -34.65 19.81 13.89
N LYS A 24 -34.88 21.10 13.63
CA LYS A 24 -35.96 21.88 14.26
C LYS A 24 -37.35 21.59 13.66
N SER A 25 -37.45 20.61 12.77
CA SER A 25 -38.69 20.26 12.05
C SER A 25 -39.30 21.44 11.27
N GLN A 26 -38.46 22.37 10.83
CA GLN A 26 -38.88 23.56 10.07
C GLN A 26 -38.99 23.29 8.57
N ILE A 27 -38.34 22.23 8.09
CA ILE A 27 -38.35 21.82 6.69
C ILE A 27 -38.55 20.31 6.58
N GLN A 28 -39.07 19.89 5.42
CA GLN A 28 -39.01 18.52 4.93
C GLN A 28 -38.12 18.50 3.69
N ILE A 29 -37.52 17.34 3.40
CA ILE A 29 -36.68 17.11 2.23
C ILE A 29 -37.48 16.21 1.29
N PRO A 30 -38.10 16.76 0.23
CA PRO A 30 -38.87 15.94 -0.70
C PRO A 30 -37.93 14.97 -1.43
N ALA A 31 -38.41 13.75 -1.66
CA ALA A 31 -37.69 12.75 -2.42
C ALA A 31 -37.24 13.28 -3.79
N GLY A 32 -35.99 13.02 -4.16
CA GLY A 32 -35.42 13.41 -5.46
C GLY A 32 -35.07 14.89 -5.61
N LYS A 33 -35.16 15.71 -4.55
CA LYS A 33 -34.73 17.13 -4.61
C LYS A 33 -33.25 17.34 -4.37
N LEU A 34 -32.59 16.42 -3.67
CA LEU A 34 -31.15 16.43 -3.46
C LEU A 34 -30.52 15.36 -4.33
N THR A 35 -29.31 15.65 -4.85
CA THR A 35 -28.41 14.61 -5.37
C THR A 35 -28.01 13.64 -4.26
N ASN A 36 -27.49 12.47 -4.61
CA ASN A 36 -27.03 11.49 -3.61
C ASN A 36 -25.94 12.08 -2.70
N GLU A 37 -25.00 12.83 -3.29
CA GLU A 37 -23.94 13.53 -2.57
C GLU A 37 -24.50 14.55 -1.59
N GLU A 38 -25.44 15.41 -2.02
CA GLU A 38 -26.07 16.40 -1.14
C GLU A 38 -26.90 15.74 -0.03
N ASN A 39 -27.55 14.60 -0.32
CA ASN A 39 -28.32 13.84 0.66
C ASN A 39 -27.41 13.29 1.78
N ASN A 40 -26.28 12.69 1.39
CA ASN A 40 -25.27 12.19 2.33
C ASN A 40 -24.61 13.35 3.12
N GLU A 41 -24.16 14.42 2.43
CA GLU A 41 -23.54 15.59 3.08
C GLU A 41 -24.47 16.23 4.11
N LEU A 42 -25.75 16.38 3.78
CA LEU A 42 -26.76 16.92 4.69
C LEU A 42 -26.97 16.03 5.91
N PHE A 43 -27.06 14.71 5.71
CA PHE A 43 -27.22 13.74 6.80
C PHE A 43 -26.03 13.77 7.77
N GLU A 44 -24.80 13.85 7.26
CA GLU A 44 -23.58 13.94 8.07
C GLU A 44 -23.54 15.20 8.96
N GLN A 45 -24.20 16.29 8.55
CA GLN A 45 -24.28 17.52 9.36
C GLN A 45 -25.33 17.44 10.48
N ILE A 46 -26.10 16.36 10.60
CA ILE A 46 -27.11 16.19 11.64
C ILE A 46 -26.42 15.62 12.91
N PRO A 47 -26.27 16.39 14.00
CA PRO A 47 -25.72 15.89 15.26
C PRO A 47 -26.30 14.55 15.72
N ALA A 48 -25.42 13.69 16.27
CA ALA A 48 -25.66 12.30 16.65
C ALA A 48 -26.65 12.07 17.83
N HIS A 49 -27.46 13.06 18.21
CA HIS A 49 -28.51 12.90 19.21
C HIS A 49 -29.76 12.29 18.56
N PHE A 50 -29.66 11.02 18.18
CA PHE A 50 -30.78 10.24 17.66
C PHE A 50 -31.71 9.83 18.80
N SER A 51 -32.99 10.19 18.68
CA SER A 51 -34.11 9.65 19.46
C SER A 51 -35.02 8.84 18.53
N ALA A 52 -35.79 7.89 19.06
CA ALA A 52 -36.77 7.11 18.31
C ALA A 52 -37.78 7.98 17.53
N GLU A 53 -38.11 9.17 18.04
CA GLU A 53 -39.01 10.12 17.36
C GLU A 53 -38.43 10.67 16.05
N ASN A 54 -37.11 10.64 15.88
CA ASN A 54 -36.45 11.15 14.69
C ASN A 54 -36.20 10.07 13.62
N SER A 55 -36.21 8.77 13.96
CA SER A 55 -35.83 7.73 13.00
C SER A 55 -36.79 7.61 11.81
N ASP A 56 -38.10 7.68 12.06
CA ASP A 56 -39.10 7.56 10.98
C ASP A 56 -39.02 8.77 10.03
N ARG A 57 -38.85 9.96 10.60
CA ARG A 57 -38.65 11.18 9.81
C ARG A 57 -37.37 11.10 8.97
N MET A 58 -36.28 10.50 9.48
CA MET A 58 -35.07 10.28 8.69
C MET A 58 -35.33 9.34 7.51
N ILE A 59 -36.00 8.22 7.77
CA ILE A 59 -36.32 7.21 6.74
C ILE A 59 -37.19 7.81 5.63
N GLU A 60 -38.11 8.71 5.95
CA GLU A 60 -38.98 9.37 4.96
C GLU A 60 -38.26 10.43 4.11
N ASN A 61 -37.17 11.03 4.62
CA ASN A 61 -36.54 12.22 4.03
C ASN A 61 -35.17 11.94 3.40
N PHE A 62 -34.53 10.82 3.76
CA PHE A 62 -33.18 10.47 3.30
C PHE A 62 -33.19 9.16 2.52
N ASN A 63 -32.38 9.12 1.47
CA ASN A 63 -32.05 7.90 0.74
C ASN A 63 -30.55 7.88 0.53
N LEU A 64 -29.84 7.42 1.56
CA LEU A 64 -28.40 7.47 1.61
C LEU A 64 -27.78 6.42 0.71
N THR A 65 -26.70 6.79 0.03
CA THR A 65 -25.82 5.85 -0.69
C THR A 65 -24.55 5.57 0.09
N ARG A 66 -24.24 6.37 1.12
CA ARG A 66 -23.11 6.18 2.02
C ARG A 66 -23.53 6.32 3.46
N LEU A 67 -23.04 5.42 4.32
CA LEU A 67 -23.27 5.53 5.76
C LEU A 67 -22.07 5.01 6.56
N ILE A 68 -21.73 5.75 7.61
CA ILE A 68 -20.69 5.40 8.58
C ILE A 68 -21.36 5.18 9.94
N LEU A 69 -21.24 3.97 10.48
CA LEU A 69 -21.71 3.63 11.83
C LEU A 69 -20.53 3.31 12.74
N ASN A 70 -20.59 3.77 13.98
CA ASN A 70 -19.63 3.45 15.03
C ASN A 70 -20.23 2.43 16.02
N SER A 71 -19.41 1.83 16.90
CA SER A 71 -19.90 0.90 17.94
C SER A 71 -21.13 1.42 18.70
N ARG A 72 -21.12 2.72 19.06
CA ARG A 72 -22.21 3.38 19.81
C ARG A 72 -23.52 3.54 19.02
N ASP A 73 -23.43 3.42 17.69
CA ASP A 73 -24.52 3.63 16.75
C ASP A 73 -25.31 2.33 16.49
N LEU A 74 -24.85 1.18 17.00
CA LEU A 74 -25.52 -0.12 16.92
C LEU A 74 -26.72 -0.23 17.88
N LYS A 75 -27.63 0.74 17.81
CA LYS A 75 -28.88 0.81 18.59
C LYS A 75 -30.08 0.63 17.65
N PRO A 76 -31.23 0.12 18.13
CA PRO A 76 -32.38 -0.21 17.29
C PRO A 76 -32.80 0.90 16.31
N ASP A 77 -32.83 2.16 16.76
CA ASP A 77 -33.27 3.30 15.94
C ASP A 77 -32.34 3.58 14.74
N LEU A 78 -31.03 3.54 14.96
CA LEU A 78 -30.03 3.76 13.91
C LEU A 78 -29.88 2.55 12.99
N LEU A 79 -30.00 1.34 13.53
CA LEU A 79 -30.06 0.13 12.73
C LEU A 79 -31.28 0.16 11.81
N LYS A 80 -32.44 0.64 12.30
CA LYS A 80 -33.65 0.82 11.49
C LYS A 80 -33.40 1.80 10.34
N ILE A 81 -32.76 2.94 10.60
CA ILE A 81 -32.41 3.92 9.55
C ILE A 81 -31.47 3.27 8.53
N SER A 82 -30.34 2.70 8.97
CA SER A 82 -29.37 2.02 8.09
C SER A 82 -30.05 0.97 7.21
N HIS A 83 -30.92 0.15 7.80
CA HIS A 83 -31.65 -0.89 7.10
C HIS A 83 -32.64 -0.33 6.07
N SER A 84 -33.04 0.92 6.14
CA SER A 84 -33.96 1.52 5.17
C SER A 84 -33.26 2.22 3.99
N MET A 85 -31.92 2.30 3.98
CA MET A 85 -31.15 3.04 2.97
C MET A 85 -30.73 2.18 1.78
N ASN A 86 -30.39 2.81 0.64
CA ASN A 86 -29.91 2.13 -0.58
C ASN A 86 -28.40 2.33 -0.73
N LEU A 87 -27.63 1.70 0.16
CA LEU A 87 -26.21 1.97 0.31
C LEU A 87 -25.38 1.33 -0.83
N GLU A 88 -24.41 2.10 -1.32
CA GLU A 88 -23.32 1.65 -2.20
C GLU A 88 -21.99 1.62 -1.44
N ASP A 89 -21.82 2.50 -0.45
CA ASP A 89 -20.66 2.57 0.45
C ASP A 89 -21.10 2.41 1.92
N PHE A 90 -20.49 1.48 2.65
CA PHE A 90 -20.78 1.30 4.07
C PHE A 90 -19.51 1.15 4.90
N GLU A 91 -19.43 1.90 6.00
CA GLU A 91 -18.31 1.83 6.94
C GLU A 91 -18.82 1.51 8.35
N LEU A 92 -18.22 0.49 8.96
CA LEU A 92 -18.51 0.06 10.32
C LEU A 92 -17.27 0.17 11.20
N ASN A 93 -17.30 1.14 12.12
CA ASN A 93 -16.20 1.52 13.00
C ASN A 93 -16.41 0.97 14.42
N LEU A 94 -15.88 -0.22 14.65
CA LEU A 94 -15.91 -0.95 15.91
C LEU A 94 -14.69 -0.57 16.77
N LYS A 95 -14.81 0.57 17.47
CA LYS A 95 -13.81 1.00 18.46
C LYS A 95 -13.87 0.13 19.71
N LYS A 96 -12.70 -0.10 20.32
CA LYS A 96 -12.52 -0.84 21.58
C LYS A 96 -13.41 -0.30 22.69
N GLU A 97 -14.39 -1.09 23.11
CA GLU A 97 -14.99 -0.93 24.44
C GLU A 97 -14.12 -1.70 25.44
N VAL A 98 -13.42 -0.95 26.31
CA VAL A 98 -12.68 -1.57 27.41
C VAL A 98 -13.72 -2.11 28.38
N THR A 99 -13.95 -3.42 28.34
CA THR A 99 -14.77 -4.05 29.38
C THR A 99 -14.10 -3.83 30.75
N PRO A 100 -14.84 -3.63 31.84
CA PRO A 100 -14.27 -3.35 33.17
C PRO A 100 -13.29 -4.43 33.66
N PHE A 101 -13.36 -5.62 33.08
CA PHE A 101 -12.56 -6.79 33.43
C PHE A 101 -11.51 -7.15 32.35
N GLY A 102 -11.28 -6.28 31.36
CA GLY A 102 -10.24 -6.48 30.34
C GLY A 102 -10.49 -7.63 29.36
N GLY A 103 -11.70 -8.21 29.33
CA GLY A 103 -12.07 -9.27 28.41
C GLY A 103 -12.38 -8.75 27.01
N VAL A 104 -11.85 -9.42 25.99
CA VAL A 104 -12.24 -9.21 24.58
C VAL A 104 -13.51 -10.02 24.31
N THR A 105 -14.62 -9.34 24.02
CA THR A 105 -15.86 -9.99 23.58
C THR A 105 -15.77 -10.37 22.10
N LYS A 106 -16.40 -11.49 21.74
CA LYS A 106 -16.55 -11.85 20.33
C LYS A 106 -17.66 -11.01 19.71
N PHE A 107 -17.42 -10.49 18.51
CA PHE A 107 -18.41 -9.72 17.76
C PHE A 107 -18.98 -10.55 16.61
N ASP A 108 -20.31 -10.58 16.49
CA ASP A 108 -21.00 -11.26 15.40
C ASP A 108 -21.24 -10.29 14.24
N LEU A 109 -20.19 -10.11 13.43
CA LEU A 109 -20.21 -9.22 12.27
C LEU A 109 -21.34 -9.56 11.27
N PRO A 110 -21.55 -10.82 10.87
CA PRO A 110 -22.66 -11.15 9.96
C PRO A 110 -24.02 -10.72 10.49
N THR A 111 -24.32 -10.97 11.78
CA THR A 111 -25.60 -10.56 12.37
C THR A 111 -25.74 -9.04 12.40
N ALA A 112 -24.68 -8.31 12.77
CA ALA A 112 -24.69 -6.85 12.76
C ALA A 112 -24.93 -6.29 11.35
N LEU A 113 -24.25 -6.82 10.33
CA LEU A 113 -24.45 -6.41 8.94
C LEU A 113 -25.85 -6.77 8.43
N LEU A 114 -26.40 -7.92 8.80
CA LEU A 114 -27.76 -8.31 8.44
C LEU A 114 -28.79 -7.33 9.02
N GLN A 115 -28.54 -6.80 10.22
CA GLN A 115 -29.37 -5.76 10.83
C GLN A 115 -29.19 -4.41 10.14
N CYS A 116 -27.99 -4.07 9.68
CA CYS A 116 -27.70 -2.78 9.02
C CYS A 116 -28.12 -2.73 7.54
N LEU A 117 -28.11 -3.85 6.82
CA LEU A 117 -28.20 -3.88 5.36
C LEU A 117 -29.47 -4.61 4.89
N ASN A 118 -30.32 -3.90 4.14
CA ASN A 118 -31.49 -4.52 3.49
C ASN A 118 -31.11 -5.38 2.27
N PRO A 119 -32.06 -6.18 1.74
CA PRO A 119 -31.82 -7.02 0.57
C PRO A 119 -31.29 -6.28 -0.67
N GLU A 120 -31.74 -5.05 -0.93
CA GLU A 120 -31.32 -4.28 -2.11
C GLU A 120 -29.88 -3.79 -1.98
N THR A 121 -29.55 -3.18 -0.84
CA THR A 121 -28.19 -2.76 -0.47
C THR A 121 -27.21 -3.93 -0.57
N ARG A 122 -27.57 -5.11 -0.04
CA ARG A 122 -26.72 -6.31 -0.11
C ARG A 122 -26.31 -6.72 -1.54
N GLN A 123 -27.10 -6.38 -2.55
CA GLN A 123 -26.79 -6.67 -3.95
C GLN A 123 -26.00 -5.55 -4.64
N LYS A 124 -26.20 -4.29 -4.22
CA LYS A 124 -25.60 -3.10 -4.86
C LYS A 124 -24.35 -2.58 -4.16
N LEU A 125 -24.10 -2.97 -2.91
CA LEU A 125 -22.98 -2.49 -2.12
C LEU A 125 -21.65 -2.74 -2.86
N ARG A 126 -20.90 -1.66 -3.07
CA ARG A 126 -19.61 -1.66 -3.78
C ARG A 126 -18.45 -1.60 -2.82
N THR A 127 -18.58 -0.78 -1.78
CA THR A 127 -17.52 -0.55 -0.79
C THR A 127 -17.99 -0.96 0.59
N LEU A 128 -17.18 -1.77 1.26
CA LEU A 128 -17.37 -2.12 2.67
C LEU A 128 -16.07 -1.90 3.41
N LYS A 129 -16.11 -1.05 4.44
CA LYS A 129 -14.99 -0.82 5.35
C LYS A 129 -15.37 -1.25 6.76
N ILE A 130 -14.51 -2.05 7.38
CA ILE A 130 -14.69 -2.57 8.74
C ILE A 130 -13.43 -2.25 9.53
N GLU A 131 -13.54 -1.32 10.46
CA GLU A 131 -12.49 -1.01 11.44
C GLU A 131 -12.83 -1.73 12.73
N ALA A 132 -12.04 -2.71 13.16
CA ALA A 132 -12.37 -3.46 14.36
C ALA A 132 -11.18 -3.57 15.32
N SER A 133 -10.86 -2.46 15.99
CA SER A 133 -9.84 -2.46 17.03
C SER A 133 -10.18 -3.47 18.14
N THR A 134 -9.40 -4.54 18.24
CA THR A 134 -9.40 -5.52 19.35
C THR A 134 -10.57 -6.52 19.44
N HIS A 135 -11.48 -6.58 18.47
CA HIS A 135 -12.58 -7.56 18.48
C HIS A 135 -12.18 -8.89 17.83
N ARG A 136 -12.64 -10.03 18.38
CA ARG A 136 -12.57 -11.32 17.67
C ARG A 136 -13.91 -11.60 17.00
N PHE A 137 -13.92 -11.87 15.70
CA PHE A 137 -15.15 -12.31 15.05
C PHE A 137 -15.47 -13.78 15.37
N VAL A 138 -16.77 -14.09 15.31
CA VAL A 138 -17.25 -15.47 15.40
C VAL A 138 -16.68 -16.27 14.23
N ARG A 139 -16.26 -17.52 14.47
CA ARG A 139 -15.72 -18.38 13.41
C ARG A 139 -16.70 -18.52 12.26
N GLY A 140 -16.19 -18.44 11.03
CA GLY A 140 -17.01 -18.58 9.82
C GLY A 140 -17.71 -17.29 9.39
N TRP A 141 -17.41 -16.15 10.04
CA TRP A 141 -17.94 -14.85 9.64
C TRP A 141 -17.69 -14.53 8.16
N ALA A 142 -16.51 -14.89 7.64
CA ALA A 142 -16.12 -14.59 6.27
C ALA A 142 -17.07 -15.24 5.25
N GLN A 143 -17.52 -16.47 5.50
CA GLN A 143 -18.45 -17.15 4.58
C GLN A 143 -19.79 -16.42 4.52
N GLN A 144 -20.35 -16.07 5.69
CA GLN A 144 -21.62 -15.38 5.77
C GLN A 144 -21.51 -13.95 5.22
N LEU A 145 -20.40 -13.26 5.50
CA LEU A 145 -20.12 -11.94 4.92
C LEU A 145 -20.16 -12.02 3.38
N CYS A 146 -19.43 -12.97 2.79
CA CYS A 146 -19.37 -13.12 1.35
C CYS A 146 -20.74 -13.45 0.73
N GLN A 147 -21.61 -14.14 1.46
CA GLN A 147 -23.00 -14.39 1.04
C GLN A 147 -23.88 -13.15 1.15
N LEU A 148 -23.61 -12.28 2.13
CA LEU A 148 -24.35 -11.03 2.33
C LEU A 148 -23.99 -9.96 1.30
N VAL A 149 -22.73 -9.87 0.87
CA VAL A 149 -22.24 -8.82 -0.05
C VAL A 149 -21.43 -9.41 -1.22
N PRO A 150 -22.06 -10.20 -2.11
CA PRO A 150 -21.34 -10.98 -3.12
C PRO A 150 -20.70 -10.15 -4.25
N ASN A 151 -21.21 -8.94 -4.53
CA ASN A 151 -20.81 -8.10 -5.66
C ASN A 151 -19.81 -6.99 -5.27
N LEU A 152 -19.18 -7.12 -4.09
CA LEU A 152 -18.32 -6.10 -3.53
C LEU A 152 -17.10 -5.82 -4.44
N GLN A 153 -16.78 -4.54 -4.62
CA GLN A 153 -15.67 -4.05 -5.44
C GLN A 153 -14.48 -3.59 -4.60
N SER A 154 -14.74 -3.08 -3.39
CA SER A 154 -13.74 -2.63 -2.44
C SER A 154 -14.04 -3.17 -1.05
N LEU A 155 -13.05 -3.84 -0.45
CA LEU A 155 -13.12 -4.35 0.92
C LEU A 155 -11.93 -3.83 1.72
N SER A 156 -12.22 -3.14 2.82
CA SER A 156 -11.22 -2.74 3.82
C SER A 156 -11.54 -3.41 5.14
N ILE A 157 -10.57 -4.14 5.69
CA ILE A 157 -10.68 -4.80 6.99
C ILE A 157 -9.36 -4.57 7.71
N HIS A 158 -9.38 -3.98 8.91
CA HIS A 158 -8.16 -3.69 9.66
C HIS A 158 -8.29 -3.94 11.16
N ASP A 159 -7.12 -4.09 11.81
CA ASP A 159 -6.94 -4.12 13.27
C ASP A 159 -7.43 -5.38 14.02
N PHE A 160 -7.47 -6.56 13.36
CA PHE A 160 -7.70 -7.84 14.04
C PHE A 160 -7.12 -9.08 13.30
N PRO A 161 -6.89 -10.21 14.01
CA PRO A 161 -6.39 -11.45 13.42
C PRO A 161 -7.45 -12.18 12.59
N ILE A 162 -7.12 -12.54 11.36
CA ILE A 162 -8.00 -13.34 10.48
C ILE A 162 -7.45 -14.76 10.34
N ALA A 163 -8.32 -15.75 10.51
CA ALA A 163 -7.88 -17.14 10.36
C ALA A 163 -7.61 -17.48 8.89
N LYS A 164 -6.65 -18.39 8.64
CA LYS A 164 -6.28 -18.84 7.28
C LYS A 164 -7.48 -19.24 6.41
N TYR A 165 -8.47 -19.94 6.98
CA TYR A 165 -9.65 -20.36 6.24
C TYR A 165 -10.59 -19.19 5.90
N GLU A 166 -10.63 -18.15 6.74
CA GLU A 166 -11.47 -16.96 6.55
C GLU A 166 -10.92 -16.12 5.40
N PHE A 167 -9.62 -15.85 5.40
CA PHE A 167 -8.96 -15.15 4.30
C PHE A 167 -9.14 -15.87 2.96
N ARG A 168 -8.91 -17.20 2.94
CA ARG A 168 -9.13 -18.01 1.73
C ARG A 168 -10.58 -17.98 1.25
N THR A 169 -11.55 -17.88 2.17
CA THR A 169 -12.98 -17.78 1.87
C THR A 169 -13.30 -16.46 1.19
N ILE A 170 -12.78 -15.34 1.71
CA ILE A 170 -12.90 -14.00 1.11
C ILE A 170 -12.38 -14.03 -0.33
N CYS A 171 -11.13 -14.47 -0.51
CA CYS A 171 -10.49 -14.51 -1.83
C CYS A 171 -11.18 -15.47 -2.81
N SER A 172 -11.79 -16.55 -2.31
CA SER A 172 -12.52 -17.51 -3.13
C SER A 172 -13.91 -17.04 -3.52
N SER A 173 -14.54 -16.15 -2.75
CA SER A 173 -15.95 -15.77 -2.94
C SER A 173 -16.11 -14.41 -3.61
N LEU A 174 -15.32 -13.40 -3.22
CA LEU A 174 -15.50 -12.01 -3.69
C LEU A 174 -14.72 -11.72 -4.97
N LYS A 175 -15.14 -12.33 -6.09
CA LYS A 175 -14.43 -12.29 -7.39
C LYS A 175 -14.40 -10.94 -8.07
N PHE A 176 -15.28 -10.03 -7.70
CA PHE A 176 -15.40 -8.70 -8.28
C PHE A 176 -14.55 -7.64 -7.55
N LEU A 177 -13.79 -8.04 -6.51
CA LEU A 177 -12.91 -7.13 -5.81
C LEU A 177 -11.85 -6.56 -6.77
N THR A 178 -11.78 -5.24 -6.78
CA THR A 178 -10.75 -4.43 -7.43
C THR A 178 -9.83 -3.78 -6.42
N THR A 179 -10.30 -3.57 -5.18
CA THR A 179 -9.51 -3.03 -4.08
C THR A 179 -9.65 -3.91 -2.84
N LEU A 180 -8.53 -4.26 -2.22
CA LEU A 180 -8.48 -4.99 -0.96
C LEU A 180 -7.48 -4.30 -0.02
N GLU A 181 -7.97 -3.87 1.13
CA GLU A 181 -7.16 -3.37 2.22
C GLU A 181 -7.26 -4.30 3.43
N ILE A 182 -6.11 -4.80 3.87
CA ILE A 182 -5.96 -5.75 4.99
C ILE A 182 -4.84 -5.32 5.95
N SER A 183 -4.69 -4.01 6.10
CA SER A 183 -3.67 -3.38 6.93
C SER A 183 -3.81 -3.78 8.41
N ARG A 184 -2.69 -3.95 9.10
CA ARG A 184 -2.58 -4.25 10.55
C ARG A 184 -3.34 -5.52 10.96
N MET A 185 -3.40 -6.49 10.05
CA MET A 185 -3.96 -7.81 10.30
C MET A 185 -2.86 -8.85 10.53
N GLU A 186 -3.07 -9.75 11.48
CA GLU A 186 -2.28 -10.99 11.58
C GLU A 186 -2.84 -11.99 10.55
N ILE A 187 -2.18 -12.08 9.40
CA ILE A 187 -2.57 -12.98 8.30
C ILE A 187 -1.50 -14.05 8.15
N PRO A 188 -1.74 -15.29 8.61
CA PRO A 188 -0.71 -16.34 8.59
C PRO A 188 -0.21 -16.69 7.18
N THR A 189 -1.00 -16.42 6.14
CA THR A 189 -0.68 -16.74 4.76
C THR A 189 -1.61 -16.01 3.79
N LEU A 190 -1.06 -15.59 2.65
CA LEU A 190 -1.82 -15.03 1.53
C LEU A 190 -2.43 -16.09 0.61
N ASN A 191 -2.39 -17.38 0.98
CA ASN A 191 -2.88 -18.47 0.14
C ASN A 191 -4.33 -18.25 -0.32
N GLY A 192 -4.52 -18.23 -1.63
CA GLY A 192 -5.79 -18.02 -2.30
C GLY A 192 -6.04 -16.60 -2.78
N ILE A 193 -5.20 -15.61 -2.43
CA ILE A 193 -5.32 -14.23 -2.95
C ILE A 193 -5.21 -14.20 -4.47
N SER A 194 -4.40 -15.10 -5.05
CA SER A 194 -4.29 -15.36 -6.48
C SER A 194 -5.63 -15.61 -7.18
N LYS A 195 -6.69 -15.97 -6.46
CA LYS A 195 -8.01 -16.14 -7.06
C LYS A 195 -8.79 -14.82 -7.28
N LEU A 196 -8.26 -13.68 -6.85
CA LEU A 196 -8.83 -12.34 -7.04
C LEU A 196 -8.26 -11.70 -8.30
N GLN A 197 -8.59 -12.27 -9.47
CA GLN A 197 -7.99 -11.87 -10.74
C GLN A 197 -8.37 -10.45 -11.19
N ASN A 198 -9.42 -9.83 -10.64
CA ASN A 198 -9.79 -8.44 -10.93
C ASN A 198 -9.14 -7.42 -9.98
N LEU A 199 -8.33 -7.88 -9.03
CA LEU A 199 -7.72 -7.04 -8.02
C LEU A 199 -6.69 -6.11 -8.66
N LYS A 200 -6.89 -4.80 -8.49
CA LYS A 200 -6.03 -3.72 -8.97
C LYS A 200 -5.23 -3.08 -7.86
N ASN A 201 -5.86 -2.85 -6.72
CA ASN A 201 -5.27 -2.16 -5.58
C ASN A 201 -5.22 -3.10 -4.37
N LEU A 202 -4.02 -3.37 -3.88
CA LEU A 202 -3.80 -4.18 -2.69
C LEU A 202 -3.01 -3.37 -1.66
N ILE A 203 -3.60 -3.18 -0.47
CA ILE A 203 -3.01 -2.43 0.63
C ILE A 203 -2.84 -3.38 1.81
N MET A 204 -1.60 -3.58 2.24
CA MET A 204 -1.24 -4.54 3.28
C MET A 204 -0.21 -3.94 4.24
N ASN A 205 -0.54 -2.81 4.84
CA ASN A 205 0.38 -2.10 5.71
C ASN A 205 0.51 -2.82 7.05
N SER A 206 1.74 -3.03 7.54
CA SER A 206 2.01 -3.71 8.82
C SER A 206 1.33 -5.09 8.97
N ILE A 207 1.33 -5.91 7.92
CA ILE A 207 0.88 -7.31 8.01
C ILE A 207 2.00 -8.22 8.51
N ASN A 208 1.64 -9.26 9.27
CA ASN A 208 2.57 -10.32 9.64
C ASN A 208 2.32 -11.54 8.75
N CYS A 209 2.96 -11.59 7.58
CA CYS A 209 2.86 -12.72 6.65
C CYS A 209 4.24 -13.17 6.17
N LEU A 210 4.45 -14.50 6.12
CA LEU A 210 5.74 -15.10 5.82
C LEU A 210 5.97 -15.46 4.34
N ASN A 211 4.93 -15.40 3.50
CA ASN A 211 4.99 -15.85 2.12
C ASN A 211 4.08 -15.00 1.22
N PHE A 212 4.68 -14.47 0.15
CA PHE A 212 4.05 -13.60 -0.84
C PHE A 212 3.92 -14.21 -2.25
N GLU A 213 4.26 -15.49 -2.43
CA GLU A 213 4.28 -16.19 -3.73
C GLU A 213 2.97 -16.08 -4.50
N ASP A 214 1.84 -16.20 -3.79
CA ASP A 214 0.52 -16.10 -4.41
C ASP A 214 0.23 -14.70 -5.00
N LEU A 215 0.93 -13.65 -4.58
CA LEU A 215 0.78 -12.31 -5.15
C LEU A 215 1.21 -12.30 -6.61
N PHE A 216 2.30 -12.98 -6.98
CA PHE A 216 2.83 -12.98 -8.36
C PHE A 216 1.82 -13.53 -9.39
N ASN A 217 0.75 -14.19 -8.93
CA ASN A 217 -0.33 -14.70 -9.76
C ASN A 217 -1.47 -13.68 -10.02
N LEU A 218 -1.39 -12.48 -9.44
CA LEU A 218 -2.34 -11.38 -9.66
C LEU A 218 -1.96 -10.60 -10.92
N ARG A 219 -2.71 -10.82 -12.01
CA ARG A 219 -2.35 -10.29 -13.34
C ARG A 219 -2.79 -8.85 -13.59
N ASN A 220 -3.75 -8.35 -12.83
CA ASN A 220 -4.33 -7.02 -13.01
C ASN A 220 -3.95 -6.06 -11.87
N LEU A 221 -2.98 -6.44 -11.02
CA LEU A 221 -2.57 -5.60 -9.89
C LEU A 221 -1.79 -4.38 -10.42
N GLU A 222 -2.32 -3.19 -10.16
CA GLU A 222 -1.80 -1.89 -10.60
C GLU A 222 -1.12 -1.15 -9.44
N TYR A 223 -1.59 -1.38 -8.20
CA TYR A 223 -1.10 -0.73 -6.99
C TYR A 223 -0.91 -1.74 -5.87
N LEU A 224 0.28 -1.74 -5.27
CA LEU A 224 0.63 -2.55 -4.12
C LEU A 224 1.31 -1.69 -3.05
N ASP A 225 0.66 -1.59 -1.88
CA ASP A 225 1.22 -0.93 -0.70
C ASP A 225 1.58 -1.97 0.36
N LEU A 226 2.88 -2.04 0.67
CA LEU A 226 3.48 -2.87 1.71
C LEU A 226 4.16 -2.00 2.79
N SER A 227 3.80 -0.72 2.86
CA SER A 227 4.44 0.22 3.76
C SER A 227 4.27 -0.22 5.23
N ALA A 228 5.25 0.13 6.06
CA ALA A 228 5.27 -0.22 7.48
C ALA A 228 5.35 -1.73 7.84
N LEU A 229 5.73 -2.62 6.91
CA LEU A 229 6.33 -3.92 7.30
C LEU A 229 7.54 -3.73 8.23
N ARG A 230 8.22 -2.59 8.09
CA ARG A 230 9.47 -2.25 8.79
C ARG A 230 9.36 -2.14 10.32
N SER A 231 8.16 -1.94 10.88
CA SER A 231 8.01 -1.76 12.33
C SER A 231 7.92 -3.06 13.12
N MET A 232 7.96 -4.24 12.47
CA MET A 232 7.94 -5.54 13.17
C MET A 232 9.34 -6.12 13.45
N PHE A 233 10.39 -5.53 12.88
CA PHE A 233 11.75 -6.07 12.94
C PHE A 233 12.50 -5.55 14.17
N HIS A 234 12.48 -6.34 15.26
CA HIS A 234 13.29 -6.10 16.45
C HIS A 234 14.42 -7.12 16.63
N SER A 235 14.68 -8.00 15.66
CA SER A 235 15.76 -9.00 15.71
C SER A 235 16.34 -9.30 14.32
N ASP A 236 17.65 -9.57 14.29
CA ASP A 236 18.44 -9.89 13.09
C ASP A 236 17.99 -11.16 12.33
N ASP A 237 17.15 -12.00 12.93
CA ASP A 237 16.66 -13.26 12.33
C ASP A 237 15.62 -13.07 11.19
N ASP A 238 15.04 -11.88 11.01
CA ASP A 238 13.94 -11.62 10.05
C ASP A 238 14.40 -11.10 8.66
N LEU A 239 15.68 -11.24 8.33
CA LEU A 239 16.26 -10.78 7.06
C LEU A 239 15.56 -11.35 5.81
N ASP A 240 15.04 -12.58 5.89
CA ASP A 240 14.38 -13.24 4.75
C ASP A 240 13.04 -12.60 4.37
N LEU A 241 12.26 -12.15 5.37
CA LEU A 241 10.98 -11.49 5.15
C LEU A 241 11.14 -10.09 4.56
N SER A 242 12.16 -9.36 5.00
CA SER A 242 12.52 -8.07 4.42
C SER A 242 12.92 -8.21 2.95
N ARG A 243 13.61 -9.29 2.58
CA ARG A 243 14.00 -9.59 1.20
C ARG A 243 12.79 -9.96 0.35
N GLN A 244 11.91 -10.83 0.82
CA GLN A 244 10.69 -11.18 0.08
C GLN A 244 9.79 -9.95 -0.14
N ALA A 245 9.64 -9.09 0.86
CA ALA A 245 8.86 -7.86 0.72
C ALA A 245 9.47 -6.90 -0.32
N VAL A 246 10.80 -6.75 -0.32
CA VAL A 246 11.52 -5.96 -1.33
C VAL A 246 11.43 -6.61 -2.70
N GLU A 247 11.58 -7.93 -2.82
CA GLU A 247 11.48 -8.68 -4.08
C GLU A 247 10.08 -8.57 -4.69
N VAL A 248 9.04 -8.67 -3.87
CA VAL A 248 7.65 -8.44 -4.26
C VAL A 248 7.47 -7.00 -4.75
N TYR A 249 7.90 -6.01 -3.96
CA TYR A 249 7.80 -4.59 -4.33
C TYR A 249 8.55 -4.29 -5.64
N VAL A 250 9.72 -4.88 -5.84
CA VAL A 250 10.51 -4.76 -7.07
C VAL A 250 9.82 -5.47 -8.24
N THR A 251 9.33 -6.70 -8.06
CA THR A 251 8.67 -7.47 -9.13
C THR A 251 7.34 -6.84 -9.57
N PHE A 252 6.59 -6.22 -8.68
CA PHE A 252 5.37 -5.48 -9.07
C PHE A 252 5.68 -4.15 -9.78
N MET A 253 6.82 -3.54 -9.51
CA MET A 253 7.30 -2.35 -10.21
C MET A 253 7.97 -2.67 -11.55
N PHE A 254 8.35 -3.93 -11.80
CA PHE A 254 9.04 -4.39 -13.00
C PHE A 254 8.42 -5.70 -13.51
N HIS A 255 7.70 -5.65 -14.63
CA HIS A 255 7.08 -6.83 -15.25
C HIS A 255 8.08 -7.89 -15.79
N GLU A 256 9.37 -7.82 -15.45
CA GLU A 256 10.39 -8.83 -15.73
C GLU A 256 11.30 -9.05 -14.51
N THR A 257 11.61 -10.32 -14.25
CA THR A 257 12.22 -10.90 -13.05
C THR A 257 13.54 -10.25 -12.61
N VAL A 258 13.68 -10.02 -11.30
CA VAL A 258 14.95 -9.67 -10.63
C VAL A 258 15.19 -10.66 -9.49
N THR A 259 16.24 -11.47 -9.59
CA THR A 259 16.76 -12.27 -8.48
C THR A 259 17.59 -11.39 -7.55
N LEU A 260 17.26 -11.35 -6.25
CA LEU A 260 18.01 -10.62 -5.23
C LEU A 260 18.88 -11.56 -4.38
N SER A 261 20.16 -11.19 -4.22
CA SER A 261 21.05 -11.75 -3.20
C SER A 261 21.46 -10.66 -2.20
N SER A 262 20.86 -10.70 -1.01
CA SER A 262 21.51 -10.71 0.31
C SER A 262 22.65 -9.73 0.72
N SER A 263 22.31 -8.83 1.68
CA SER A 263 23.13 -8.03 2.66
C SER A 263 23.95 -6.85 2.10
N ALA A 264 23.98 -5.64 2.70
CA ALA A 264 24.23 -5.35 4.12
C ALA A 264 23.65 -4.02 4.69
N THR A 265 23.64 -3.96 6.03
CA THR A 265 23.26 -2.90 6.96
C THR A 265 23.97 -1.55 6.77
N ALA A 266 23.21 -0.46 6.97
CA ALA A 266 23.70 0.91 6.97
C ALA A 266 24.52 1.24 8.23
N ALA A 267 25.69 1.86 8.04
CA ALA A 267 26.29 2.75 9.03
C ALA A 267 25.81 4.19 8.77
N ALA A 268 25.34 4.84 9.82
CA ALA A 268 24.87 6.21 9.81
C ALA A 268 25.99 7.21 9.47
N SER A 269 25.69 8.19 8.63
CA SER A 269 26.19 9.55 8.85
C SER A 269 25.10 10.56 8.50
N SER A 270 24.87 11.43 9.47
CA SER A 270 23.98 12.58 9.46
C SER A 270 24.43 13.62 8.45
N ASP A 271 23.56 13.95 7.49
CA ASP A 271 23.18 15.32 7.12
C ASP A 271 22.45 15.32 5.77
N ALA A 272 21.12 15.28 5.82
CA ALA A 272 20.25 15.99 4.88
C ALA A 272 18.81 15.96 5.38
N VAL A 273 18.33 17.14 5.74
CA VAL A 273 16.96 17.49 6.14
C VAL A 273 15.96 17.14 5.02
N MET A 274 14.86 16.45 5.36
CA MET A 274 13.59 16.40 4.59
C MET A 274 12.91 17.78 4.70
N PRO A 275 12.16 18.35 3.73
CA PRO A 275 11.14 17.69 2.87
C PRO A 275 11.01 18.28 1.42
N ASP A 276 10.18 17.72 0.52
CA ASP A 276 9.36 18.57 -0.39
C ASP A 276 8.31 17.79 -1.22
N GLY A 277 7.09 18.33 -1.24
CA GLY A 277 5.85 17.71 -1.74
C GLY A 277 5.55 17.83 -3.23
N ASP A 278 6.55 18.07 -4.08
CA ASP A 278 6.36 18.27 -5.53
C ASP A 278 7.15 17.28 -6.42
N CYS A 279 7.82 16.27 -5.83
CA CYS A 279 8.55 15.24 -6.58
C CYS A 279 7.55 14.32 -7.31
N VAL A 280 7.57 14.35 -8.65
CA VAL A 280 6.62 13.64 -9.51
C VAL A 280 7.18 12.38 -10.16
N ALA A 281 8.51 12.23 -10.20
CA ALA A 281 9.16 11.04 -10.76
C ALA A 281 10.52 10.79 -10.12
N THR A 282 10.90 9.52 -10.01
CA THR A 282 12.20 9.08 -9.50
C THR A 282 12.70 7.87 -10.30
N TRP A 283 13.96 7.91 -10.72
CA TRP A 283 14.63 6.83 -11.44
C TRP A 283 15.94 6.44 -10.76
N ASN A 284 16.19 5.13 -10.66
CA ASN A 284 17.44 4.56 -10.14
C ASN A 284 18.28 4.02 -11.30
N VAL A 285 19.31 4.76 -11.70
CA VAL A 285 20.20 4.46 -12.82
C VAL A 285 21.39 3.63 -12.34
N PRO A 286 21.46 2.32 -12.67
CA PRO A 286 22.56 1.47 -12.22
C PRO A 286 23.82 1.74 -13.04
N LEU A 287 24.92 2.11 -12.36
CA LEU A 287 26.27 2.20 -12.94
C LEU A 287 27.26 1.30 -12.20
N HIS A 288 28.47 1.16 -12.76
CA HIS A 288 29.57 0.40 -12.17
C HIS A 288 29.86 0.82 -10.72
N ALA A 289 30.00 2.13 -10.46
CA ALA A 289 30.36 2.63 -9.14
C ALA A 289 29.18 2.63 -8.16
N LYS A 290 28.06 3.22 -8.58
CA LYS A 290 26.89 3.44 -7.72
C LYS A 290 25.59 3.30 -8.53
N VAL A 291 24.50 3.00 -7.85
CA VAL A 291 23.16 3.26 -8.38
C VAL A 291 22.84 4.72 -8.09
N HIS A 292 22.65 5.52 -9.14
CA HIS A 292 22.33 6.94 -9.00
C HIS A 292 20.83 7.17 -9.01
N ARG A 293 20.36 8.03 -8.11
CA ARG A 293 18.97 8.46 -8.04
C ARG A 293 18.79 9.78 -8.78
N ILE A 294 17.89 9.80 -9.75
CA ILE A 294 17.42 11.00 -10.46
C ILE A 294 16.00 11.27 -10.00
N GLU A 295 15.74 12.48 -9.52
CA GLU A 295 14.42 12.93 -9.10
C GLU A 295 13.98 14.10 -9.98
N PHE A 296 12.68 14.15 -10.26
CA PHE A 296 12.08 15.23 -11.03
C PHE A 296 10.90 15.84 -10.28
N GLU A 297 10.93 17.16 -10.23
CA GLU A 297 9.90 18.00 -9.64
C GLU A 297 9.19 18.78 -10.75
N HIS A 298 7.86 18.78 -10.71
CA HIS A 298 7.03 19.46 -11.71
C HIS A 298 5.84 20.15 -11.06
N GLY A 299 5.93 21.47 -10.87
CA GLY A 299 4.81 22.33 -10.51
C GLY A 299 4.00 22.77 -11.74
N THR A 300 2.77 22.27 -11.89
CA THR A 300 1.89 22.56 -13.04
C THR A 300 1.32 23.97 -13.03
N THR A 301 1.02 24.51 -11.84
CA THR A 301 0.49 25.87 -11.64
C THR A 301 1.59 26.93 -11.49
N THR A 302 2.73 26.54 -10.93
CA THR A 302 3.88 27.43 -10.67
C THR A 302 4.89 27.45 -11.82
N GLY A 303 4.84 26.48 -12.73
CA GLY A 303 5.85 26.29 -13.78
C GLY A 303 7.20 25.78 -13.27
N LYS A 304 7.33 25.45 -11.97
CA LYS A 304 8.58 25.00 -11.35
C LYS A 304 9.02 23.65 -11.94
N ARG A 305 10.30 23.55 -12.32
CA ARG A 305 10.94 22.31 -12.78
C ARG A 305 12.28 22.16 -12.08
N VAL A 306 12.46 21.08 -11.33
CA VAL A 306 13.73 20.81 -10.62
C VAL A 306 14.15 19.38 -10.89
N ILE A 307 15.41 19.20 -11.28
CA ILE A 307 16.03 17.88 -11.41
C ILE A 307 17.07 17.77 -10.30
N ARG A 308 16.99 16.71 -9.49
CA ARG A 308 18.00 16.38 -8.49
C ARG A 308 18.68 15.07 -8.86
N VAL A 309 20.00 15.02 -8.72
CA VAL A 309 20.79 13.81 -8.97
C VAL A 309 21.74 13.61 -7.79
N ASP A 310 21.81 12.39 -7.25
CA ASP A 310 22.60 12.06 -6.06
C ASP A 310 24.11 11.86 -6.34
N GLY A 311 24.65 12.63 -7.30
CA GLY A 311 26.05 12.58 -7.73
C GLY A 311 26.23 12.96 -9.20
N LYS A 312 27.41 12.68 -9.76
CA LYS A 312 27.68 12.85 -11.21
C LYS A 312 27.42 11.54 -11.95
N LEU A 313 26.62 11.60 -13.01
CA LEU A 313 26.30 10.46 -13.89
C LEU A 313 27.37 10.20 -14.97
N GLY A 314 28.58 10.74 -14.81
CA GLY A 314 29.64 10.69 -15.84
C GLY A 314 29.21 11.39 -17.14
N ASP A 315 29.54 10.77 -18.27
CA ASP A 315 29.26 11.29 -19.63
C ASP A 315 27.87 10.90 -20.17
N MET A 316 27.00 10.38 -19.29
CA MET A 316 25.69 9.90 -19.71
C MET A 316 24.73 11.05 -20.01
N LYS A 317 24.07 10.96 -21.17
CA LYS A 317 23.02 11.89 -21.55
C LYS A 317 21.67 11.37 -21.09
N CYS A 318 21.06 12.07 -20.12
CA CYS A 318 19.72 11.77 -19.62
C CYS A 318 18.72 12.82 -20.12
N ASN A 319 17.61 12.38 -20.72
CA ASN A 319 16.50 13.26 -21.11
C ASN A 319 15.25 12.85 -20.34
N ILE A 320 14.61 13.80 -19.66
CA ILE A 320 13.30 13.57 -19.04
C ILE A 320 12.23 14.05 -20.02
N ASN A 321 11.34 13.14 -20.40
CA ASN A 321 10.19 13.45 -21.25
C ASN A 321 8.95 13.64 -20.36
N VAL A 322 8.14 14.63 -20.72
CA VAL A 322 6.90 14.97 -20.01
C VAL A 322 5.78 14.98 -21.04
N GLU A 323 4.86 14.02 -20.93
CA GLU A 323 3.73 13.87 -21.85
C GLU A 323 2.42 14.20 -21.13
N ALA A 324 1.51 14.93 -21.77
CA ALA A 324 0.21 15.23 -21.17
C ALA A 324 -0.76 14.05 -21.38
N LEU A 325 -1.31 13.52 -20.29
CA LEU A 325 -2.36 12.52 -20.30
C LEU A 325 -3.71 13.19 -19.98
N GLY A 326 -4.41 13.63 -21.02
CA GLY A 326 -5.68 14.35 -20.88
C GLY A 326 -5.48 15.78 -20.36
N THR A 327 -6.45 16.30 -19.59
CA THR A 327 -6.50 17.72 -19.20
C THR A 327 -5.72 18.07 -17.93
N PHE A 328 -5.49 17.11 -17.03
CA PHE A 328 -4.89 17.38 -15.71
C PHE A 328 -3.84 16.34 -15.26
N ALA A 329 -3.45 15.39 -16.11
CA ALA A 329 -2.42 14.41 -15.77
C ALA A 329 -1.24 14.49 -16.74
N TYR A 330 -0.07 14.06 -16.26
CA TYR A 330 1.16 14.01 -17.02
C TYR A 330 1.85 12.67 -16.76
N GLU A 331 2.49 12.14 -17.78
CA GLU A 331 3.39 10.99 -17.70
C GLU A 331 4.84 11.46 -17.79
N TYR A 332 5.70 10.79 -17.04
CA TYR A 332 7.12 11.11 -16.95
C TYR A 332 7.93 9.89 -17.36
N SER A 333 8.81 10.06 -18.34
CA SER A 333 9.75 9.02 -18.73
C SER A 333 11.17 9.57 -18.78
N LEU A 334 12.15 8.67 -18.67
CA LEU A 334 13.57 8.99 -18.73
C LEU A 334 14.17 8.22 -19.91
N ASP A 335 14.92 8.92 -20.75
CA ASP A 335 15.80 8.33 -21.74
C ASP A 335 17.25 8.48 -21.29
N VAL A 336 18.02 7.41 -21.43
CA VAL A 336 19.44 7.35 -21.08
C VAL A 336 20.22 6.97 -22.33
N ASN A 337 21.10 7.86 -22.79
CA ASN A 337 21.88 7.72 -24.03
C ASN A 337 21.01 7.39 -25.25
N GLY A 338 19.84 8.02 -25.35
CA GLY A 338 18.92 7.85 -26.48
C GLY A 338 18.12 6.54 -26.46
N LYS A 339 18.10 5.82 -25.33
CA LYS A 339 17.27 4.64 -25.10
C LYS A 339 16.31 4.91 -23.95
N THR A 340 15.13 4.29 -23.98
CA THR A 340 14.22 4.34 -22.83
C THR A 340 14.89 3.77 -21.58
N PHE A 341 14.53 4.30 -20.41
CA PHE A 341 15.11 3.86 -19.13
C PHE A 341 14.96 2.35 -18.91
N ASN A 342 13.81 1.78 -19.29
CA ASN A 342 13.59 0.33 -19.20
C ASN A 342 14.59 -0.46 -20.05
N LYS A 343 14.76 -0.07 -21.31
CA LYS A 343 15.73 -0.71 -22.21
C LYS A 343 17.17 -0.55 -21.72
N PHE A 344 17.52 0.64 -21.24
CA PHE A 344 18.84 0.88 -20.64
C PHE A 344 19.06 -0.02 -19.42
N LYS A 345 18.09 -0.12 -18.52
CA LYS A 345 18.17 -0.92 -17.31
C LYS A 345 18.32 -2.41 -17.61
N GLU A 346 17.55 -2.94 -18.56
CA GLU A 346 17.68 -4.32 -19.04
C GLU A 346 19.08 -4.61 -19.58
N GLU A 347 19.63 -3.71 -20.40
CA GLU A 347 20.99 -3.85 -20.93
C GLU A 347 22.03 -3.83 -19.81
N GLN A 348 21.90 -2.92 -18.83
CA GLN A 348 22.80 -2.88 -17.66
C GLN A 348 22.69 -4.16 -16.82
N ASN A 349 21.49 -4.71 -16.60
CA ASN A 349 21.30 -5.94 -15.82
C ASN A 349 21.85 -7.18 -16.54
N LYS A 350 21.79 -7.20 -17.88
CA LYS A 350 22.42 -8.26 -18.68
C LYS A 350 23.94 -8.18 -18.58
N LYS A 351 24.47 -6.97 -18.75
CA LYS A 351 25.91 -6.67 -18.79
C LYS A 351 26.60 -6.78 -17.43
N LEU A 352 25.98 -6.26 -16.37
CA LEU A 352 26.58 -6.15 -15.05
C LEU A 352 26.05 -7.24 -14.13
N HIS A 353 26.93 -7.82 -13.34
CA HIS A 353 26.57 -8.58 -12.15
C HIS A 353 27.15 -7.84 -10.95
N SER A 354 26.30 -7.41 -10.01
CA SER A 354 26.75 -6.68 -8.83
C SER A 354 26.30 -7.38 -7.56
N TRP A 355 27.18 -7.39 -6.57
CA TRP A 355 26.88 -7.86 -5.22
C TRP A 355 27.55 -6.96 -4.19
N GLU A 356 27.05 -7.01 -2.97
CA GLU A 356 27.61 -6.32 -1.82
C GLU A 356 28.28 -7.35 -0.90
N THR A 357 29.42 -6.99 -0.31
CA THR A 357 30.15 -7.86 0.61
C THR A 357 30.97 -7.03 1.58
N THR A 358 31.25 -7.57 2.76
CA THR A 358 32.08 -6.92 3.78
C THR A 358 33.44 -7.59 3.81
N ILE A 359 34.50 -6.84 3.49
CA ILE A 359 35.90 -7.33 3.49
C ILE A 359 36.70 -6.47 4.46
N ALA A 360 37.33 -7.12 5.45
CA ALA A 360 38.08 -6.48 6.53
C ALA A 360 37.28 -5.39 7.27
N GLY A 361 35.98 -5.64 7.51
CA GLY A 361 35.09 -4.72 8.20
C GLY A 361 34.63 -3.51 7.39
N ASN A 362 34.98 -3.44 6.09
CA ASN A 362 34.51 -2.39 5.18
C ASN A 362 33.51 -2.98 4.19
N ASP A 363 32.48 -2.22 3.84
CA ASP A 363 31.49 -2.62 2.84
C ASP A 363 31.97 -2.31 1.42
N TRP A 364 31.77 -3.28 0.54
CA TRP A 364 32.21 -3.23 -0.85
C TRP A 364 31.05 -3.58 -1.76
N ARG A 365 30.78 -2.69 -2.72
CA ARG A 365 30.00 -3.01 -3.90
C ARG A 365 30.95 -3.49 -4.99
N VAL A 366 30.87 -4.77 -5.31
CA VAL A 366 31.65 -5.38 -6.38
C VAL A 366 30.76 -5.56 -7.60
N VAL A 367 31.25 -5.14 -8.76
CA VAL A 367 30.54 -5.21 -10.04
C VAL A 367 31.44 -5.90 -11.06
N LEU A 368 30.99 -7.04 -11.57
CA LEU A 368 31.55 -7.71 -12.72
C LEU A 368 30.83 -7.22 -13.98
N ASP A 369 31.58 -6.61 -14.90
CA ASP A 369 31.14 -6.44 -16.27
C ASP A 369 31.38 -7.76 -17.02
N LYS A 370 30.30 -8.48 -17.34
CA LYS A 370 30.37 -9.81 -17.98
C LYS A 370 30.87 -9.75 -19.42
N GLU A 371 30.84 -8.57 -20.04
CA GLU A 371 31.25 -8.39 -21.43
C GLU A 371 32.75 -8.13 -21.51
N THR A 372 33.25 -7.19 -20.70
CA THR A 372 34.67 -6.82 -20.66
C THR A 372 35.48 -7.74 -19.74
N MET A 373 34.79 -8.51 -18.88
CA MET A 373 35.37 -9.28 -17.76
C MET A 373 36.13 -8.41 -16.75
N GLU A 374 35.86 -7.10 -16.73
CA GLU A 374 36.40 -6.18 -15.75
C GLU A 374 35.66 -6.30 -14.42
N ILE A 375 36.42 -6.23 -13.33
CA ILE A 375 35.87 -6.18 -11.98
C ILE A 375 36.06 -4.77 -11.44
N TRP A 376 34.99 -4.19 -10.93
CA TRP A 376 34.97 -2.88 -10.30
C TRP A 376 34.62 -3.07 -8.83
N ALA A 377 35.30 -2.36 -7.92
CA ALA A 377 34.94 -2.33 -6.52
C ALA A 377 34.86 -0.89 -6.02
N ASN A 378 33.72 -0.52 -5.45
CA ASN A 378 33.42 0.84 -4.98
C ASN A 378 33.74 1.92 -6.04
N GLY A 379 33.54 1.58 -7.32
CA GLY A 379 33.80 2.47 -8.46
C GLY A 379 35.22 2.50 -9.00
N CYS A 380 36.15 1.71 -8.43
CA CYS A 380 37.51 1.56 -8.94
C CYS A 380 37.65 0.25 -9.72
N ASN A 381 38.20 0.30 -10.93
CA ASN A 381 38.56 -0.90 -11.70
C ASN A 381 39.71 -1.64 -10.98
N ILE A 382 39.56 -2.94 -10.77
CA ILE A 382 40.56 -3.81 -10.15
C ILE A 382 41.25 -4.62 -11.24
N ASN A 383 42.58 -4.52 -11.30
CA ASN A 383 43.40 -5.40 -12.14
C ASN A 383 43.25 -6.86 -11.70
N THR A 384 42.74 -7.70 -12.60
CA THR A 384 42.63 -9.15 -12.40
C THR A 384 43.76 -9.87 -13.12
N ALA A 385 44.48 -10.77 -12.43
CA ALA A 385 45.44 -11.65 -13.06
C ALA A 385 44.74 -12.96 -13.44
N VAL A 386 44.60 -13.22 -14.75
CA VAL A 386 44.00 -14.47 -15.26
C VAL A 386 45.06 -15.57 -15.21
N GLN A 387 44.94 -16.53 -14.29
CA GLN A 387 45.62 -17.83 -14.44
C GLN A 387 44.68 -18.81 -15.14
N THR A 388 45.21 -19.52 -16.12
CA THR A 388 44.48 -20.43 -17.01
C THR A 388 43.81 -21.57 -16.24
N GLY A 389 42.48 -21.57 -16.23
CA GLY A 389 41.59 -22.46 -15.49
C GLY A 389 40.61 -21.60 -14.68
N VAL A 390 39.31 -21.77 -14.89
CA VAL A 390 38.27 -20.86 -14.36
C VAL A 390 38.20 -20.88 -12.84
N ILE A 391 39.07 -20.10 -12.19
CA ILE A 391 38.97 -19.62 -10.82
C ILE A 391 39.52 -18.19 -10.83
N HIS A 392 38.65 -17.20 -10.66
CA HIS A 392 39.09 -15.82 -10.42
C HIS A 392 39.49 -15.69 -8.95
N THR A 393 40.80 -15.68 -8.69
CA THR A 393 41.36 -15.51 -7.34
C THR A 393 41.57 -14.02 -7.06
N LEU A 394 40.97 -13.51 -5.99
CA LEU A 394 41.10 -12.11 -5.58
C LEU A 394 42.42 -11.90 -4.82
N PHE A 395 43.16 -10.86 -5.21
CA PHE A 395 44.37 -10.41 -4.51
C PHE A 395 44.16 -8.99 -3.99
N ILE A 396 44.55 -8.73 -2.73
CA ILE A 396 44.57 -7.39 -2.14
C ILE A 396 45.98 -7.11 -1.63
N ASN A 397 46.60 -6.01 -2.09
CA ASN A 397 47.97 -5.62 -1.72
C ASN A 397 49.04 -6.74 -1.88
N GLY A 398 48.87 -7.59 -2.90
CA GLY A 398 49.78 -8.72 -3.17
C GLY A 398 49.53 -9.96 -2.30
N THR A 399 48.56 -9.94 -1.40
CA THR A 399 48.14 -11.11 -0.63
C THR A 399 46.94 -11.78 -1.28
N GLN A 400 47.05 -13.09 -1.54
CA GLN A 400 45.97 -13.91 -2.07
C GLN A 400 44.88 -14.09 -1.00
N ILE A 401 43.63 -13.80 -1.35
CA ILE A 401 42.50 -14.10 -0.48
C ILE A 401 42.09 -15.56 -0.71
N PRO A 402 42.05 -16.42 0.33
CA PRO A 402 41.65 -17.81 0.19
C PRO A 402 40.20 -17.92 -0.30
N SER A 403 39.94 -18.93 -1.12
CA SER A 403 38.60 -19.26 -1.57
C SER A 403 37.73 -19.74 -0.40
N MET A 404 36.40 -19.62 -0.54
CA MET A 404 35.45 -20.14 0.47
C MET A 404 35.62 -21.66 0.73
N ALA A 405 36.08 -22.42 -0.26
CA ALA A 405 36.39 -23.84 -0.10
C ALA A 405 37.62 -24.10 0.79
N GLU A 406 38.64 -23.23 0.71
CA GLU A 406 39.85 -23.32 1.54
C GLU A 406 39.57 -22.88 2.98
N LEU A 407 38.73 -21.86 3.18
CA LEU A 407 38.29 -21.44 4.51
C LEU A 407 37.44 -22.52 5.21
N ALA A 408 36.60 -23.24 4.45
CA ALA A 408 35.81 -24.35 4.98
C ALA A 408 36.65 -25.56 5.43
N ALA A 409 37.76 -25.84 4.72
CA ALA A 409 38.69 -26.93 5.08
C ALA A 409 39.49 -26.63 6.35
N VAL A 410 39.81 -25.37 6.62
CA VAL A 410 40.50 -24.94 7.85
C VAL A 410 39.57 -24.91 9.06
N ALA A 411 38.27 -24.68 8.85
CA ALA A 411 37.25 -24.72 9.92
C ALA A 411 36.84 -26.15 10.33
N SER A 412 37.28 -27.17 9.58
CA SER A 412 36.99 -28.59 9.84
C SER A 412 38.21 -29.41 10.27
N SER A 413 39.34 -28.75 10.55
CA SER A 413 40.53 -29.27 11.24
C SER A 413 40.68 -28.60 12.59
#